data_AF-A0A8W8KZ50-F1
#
_entry.id   AF-A0A8W8KZ50-F1
#
_cell.length_a   1.000
_cell.length_b   1.000
_cell.length_c   1.000
_cell.angle_alpha   90.00
_cell.angle_beta   90.00
_cell.angle_gamma   90.00
#
_symmetry.space_group_name_H-M   'P 1'
#
loop_
_entity.id
_entity.type
_entity.pdbx_description
1 polymer ?
#
loop_
_entity_poly.entity_id
_entity_poly.type
_entity_poly.pdbx_seq_one_letter_code
_entity_poly.pdbx_strand_id
1 'polypeptide(L)' 'MDNYLVSVSLILSFSLTVIGDTSVCHSNADGHYEIGCRSYVICTGGRGVIHNCPDPPAQETVYNSAKGHCDK' A
#
# COMPACT_ATOMS: atom_id res chain seq x y z
N MET A 1 -10.48 6.66 16.21
CA MET A 1 -10.05 5.46 16.97
C MET A 1 -10.91 4.33 16.45
N ASP A 2 -10.65 3.87 15.23
CA ASP A 2 -11.64 3.07 14.50
C ASP A 2 -11.15 1.63 14.45
N ASN A 3 -11.24 1.02 15.63
CA ASN A 3 -11.11 -0.41 15.88
C ASN A 3 -12.46 -1.08 15.54
N TYR A 4 -12.84 -1.14 14.27
CA TYR A 4 -14.12 -1.75 13.91
C TYR A 4 -14.15 -2.21 12.45
N LEU A 5 -13.45 -3.29 12.10
CA LEU A 5 -13.79 -4.13 10.93
C LEU A 5 -13.01 -5.45 10.87
N VAL A 6 -12.65 -6.01 12.03
CA VAL A 6 -12.26 -7.43 12.12
C VAL A 6 -13.35 -8.16 12.92
N SER A 7 -14.61 -7.95 12.55
CA SER A 7 -15.70 -8.86 12.90
C SER A 7 -15.60 -10.07 11.96
N VAL A 8 -14.68 -10.97 12.32
CA VAL A 8 -14.45 -12.28 11.71
C VAL A 8 -15.76 -13.06 11.75
N SER A 9 -16.54 -12.97 10.68
CA SER A 9 -17.59 -13.96 10.42
C SER A 9 -16.91 -15.19 9.84
N LEU A 10 -16.76 -16.17 10.72
CA LEU A 10 -16.59 -17.63 10.60
C LEU A 10 -16.81 -18.35 9.24
N ILE A 11 -16.34 -17.83 8.11
CA ILE A 11 -16.43 -18.53 6.81
C ILE A 11 -15.02 -18.69 6.22
N LEU A 12 -14.63 -19.95 5.99
CA LEU A 12 -13.32 -20.45 5.55
C LEU A 12 -12.92 -20.06 4.11
N SER A 13 -13.19 -18.83 3.70
CA SER A 13 -12.75 -18.28 2.41
C SER A 13 -12.54 -16.77 2.54
N PHE A 14 -11.55 -16.39 3.33
CA PHE A 14 -10.98 -15.04 3.25
C PHE A 14 -10.19 -14.97 1.94
N SER A 15 -10.86 -14.58 0.86
CA SER A 15 -10.16 -13.80 -0.17
C SER A 15 -9.63 -12.57 0.56
N LEU A 16 -8.34 -12.58 0.89
CA LEU A 16 -7.66 -11.46 1.54
C LEU A 16 -7.65 -10.30 0.55
N THR A 17 -8.73 -9.53 0.50
CA THR A 17 -8.69 -8.18 -0.06
C THR A 17 -7.80 -7.39 0.87
N VAL A 18 -6.54 -7.20 0.48
CA VAL A 18 -5.68 -6.17 1.04
C VAL A 18 -6.36 -4.84 0.68
N ILE A 19 -7.24 -4.36 1.56
CA ILE A 19 -7.75 -3.00 1.48
C ILE A 19 -6.56 -2.14 1.89
N GLY A 20 -5.72 -1.82 0.92
CA GLY A 20 -4.59 -0.98 1.20
C GLY A 20 -5.12 0.42 1.55
N ASP A 21 -4.82 0.87 2.76
CA ASP A 21 -5.34 2.10 3.31
C ASP A 21 -4.69 3.30 2.61
N THR A 22 -5.42 3.94 1.70
CA THR A 22 -4.98 5.15 1.00
C THR A 22 -5.34 6.42 1.76
N SER A 23 -5.79 6.34 3.02
CA SER A 23 -6.13 7.51 3.85
C SER A 23 -4.94 8.46 4.01
N VAL A 24 -3.71 7.94 3.90
CA VAL A 24 -2.49 8.75 3.87
C VAL A 24 -2.55 9.83 2.79
N CYS A 25 -3.21 9.60 1.65
CA CYS A 25 -3.31 10.59 0.59
C CYS A 25 -4.28 11.74 0.90
N HIS A 26 -5.21 11.58 1.84
CA HIS A 26 -6.15 12.65 2.21
C HIS A 26 -5.46 13.76 3.01
N SER A 27 -4.41 13.44 3.75
CA SER A 27 -3.69 14.36 4.64
C SER A 27 -2.30 14.75 4.14
N ASN A 28 -1.85 14.15 3.04
CA ASN A 28 -0.53 14.39 2.46
C ASN A 28 -0.64 15.04 1.07
N ALA A 29 0.45 15.68 0.65
CA ALA A 29 0.59 16.21 -0.71
C ALA A 29 0.72 15.08 -1.74
N ASP A 30 0.64 15.45 -3.03
CA ASP A 30 0.94 14.51 -4.10
C ASP A 30 2.39 14.03 -3.99
N GLY A 31 2.60 12.71 -4.10
CA GLY A 31 3.90 12.10 -3.82
C GLY A 31 3.85 10.60 -3.58
N HIS A 32 5.01 10.03 -3.23
CA HIS A 32 5.18 8.60 -2.97
C HIS A 32 5.41 8.38 -1.47
N TYR A 33 4.60 7.54 -0.85
CA TYR A 33 4.63 7.29 0.60
C TYR A 33 4.81 5.81 0.90
N GLU A 34 5.69 5.50 1.85
CA GLU A 34 5.86 4.14 2.34
C GLU A 34 4.64 3.73 3.17
N ILE A 35 4.07 2.57 2.84
CA ILE A 35 2.95 1.97 3.60
C ILE A 35 3.26 0.53 4.05
N GLY A 36 4.43 0.00 3.68
CA GLY A 36 4.93 -1.29 4.15
C GLY A 36 6.30 -1.62 3.54
N CYS A 37 6.96 -2.66 4.06
CA CYS A 37 8.34 -3.02 3.66
C CYS A 37 8.54 -3.23 2.16
N ARG A 38 7.49 -3.68 1.45
CA ARG A 38 7.47 -3.89 -0.01
C ARG A 38 6.25 -3.23 -0.65
N SER A 39 5.76 -2.14 -0.09
CA SER A 39 4.58 -1.44 -0.61
C SER A 39 4.69 0.06 -0.41
N TYR A 40 4.35 0.80 -1.45
CA TYR A 40 4.21 2.25 -1.40
C TYR A 40 2.91 2.69 -2.05
N VAL A 41 2.49 3.91 -1.76
CA VAL A 41 1.31 4.52 -2.38
C VAL A 41 1.70 5.79 -3.10
N ILE A 42 1.16 5.97 -4.30
CA ILE A 42 1.26 7.19 -5.07
C ILE A 42 -0.01 7.99 -4.80
N CYS A 43 0.15 9.16 -4.19
CA CYS A 43 -0.93 10.10 -3.94
C CYS A 43 -1.06 11.10 -5.09
N THR A 44 -2.28 11.28 -5.60
CA THR A 44 -2.62 12.27 -6.61
C THR A 44 -4.01 12.86 -6.34
N GLY A 45 -4.07 14.14 -6.00
CA GLY A 45 -5.31 14.85 -5.70
C GLY A 45 -6.14 14.18 -4.59
N GLY A 46 -5.49 13.74 -3.52
CA GLY A 46 -6.14 13.09 -2.38
C GLY A 46 -6.42 11.58 -2.56
N ARG A 47 -6.10 11.00 -3.72
CA ARG A 47 -6.36 9.58 -4.03
C ARG A 47 -5.05 8.80 -4.07
N GLY A 48 -5.04 7.60 -3.50
CA GLY A 48 -3.88 6.72 -3.50
C GLY A 48 -3.99 5.56 -4.47
N VAL A 49 -2.88 5.24 -5.14
CA VAL A 49 -2.69 3.98 -5.87
C VAL A 49 -1.57 3.22 -5.21
N ILE A 50 -1.82 1.98 -4.82
CA ILE A 50 -0.85 1.16 -4.09
C ILE A 50 -0.05 0.33 -5.08
N HIS A 51 1.26 0.33 -4.88
CA HIS A 51 2.23 -0.41 -5.64
C HIS A 51 3.00 -1.34 -4.72
N ASN A 52 3.14 -2.59 -5.15
CA ASN A 52 3.82 -3.63 -4.40
C ASN A 52 5.11 -4.02 -5.12
N CYS A 53 6.20 -4.12 -4.37
CA CYS A 53 7.43 -4.71 -4.84
C CYS A 53 7.42 -6.24 -4.62
N PRO A 54 8.01 -7.03 -5.53
CA PRO A 54 8.79 -6.57 -6.67
C PRO A 54 7.93 -6.27 -7.91
N ASP A 55 8.34 -5.25 -8.68
CA ASP A 55 7.82 -4.99 -10.02
C ASP A 55 8.50 -5.95 -11.02
N PRO A 56 7.76 -6.84 -11.70
CA PRO A 56 8.34 -7.74 -12.70
C PRO A 56 9.08 -6.96 -13.80
N PRO A 57 10.22 -7.45 -14.31
CA PRO A 57 10.82 -8.78 -14.08
C PRO A 57 11.75 -8.87 -12.87
N ALA A 58 11.87 -7.81 -12.07
CA ALA A 58 12.71 -7.87 -10.88
C ALA A 58 12.14 -8.89 -9.89
N GLN A 59 13.03 -9.63 -9.24
CA GLN A 59 12.71 -10.57 -8.17
C GLN A 59 13.51 -10.08 -6.98
N GLU A 60 12.84 -9.71 -5.88
CA GLU A 60 13.47 -9.18 -4.66
C GLU A 60 13.87 -7.69 -4.69
N THR A 61 12.90 -6.80 -4.86
CA THR A 61 13.07 -5.36 -4.63
C THR A 61 12.22 -4.88 -3.46
N VAL A 62 12.64 -3.78 -2.85
CA VAL A 62 11.94 -3.05 -1.79
C VAL A 62 11.67 -1.62 -2.24
N TYR A 63 10.74 -0.93 -1.59
CA TYR A 63 10.47 0.47 -1.93
C TYR A 63 11.68 1.34 -1.55
N ASN A 64 12.21 2.09 -2.52
CA ASN A 64 13.25 3.08 -2.30
C ASN A 64 12.62 4.48 -2.34
N SER A 65 12.41 5.08 -1.16
CA SER A 65 11.79 6.40 -1.03
C SER A 65 12.60 7.54 -1.65
N ALA A 66 13.92 7.39 -1.78
CA ALA A 66 14.75 8.38 -2.47
C ALA A 66 14.54 8.37 -3.99
N LYS A 67 14.15 7.21 -4.56
CA LYS A 67 13.87 7.06 -5.99
C LYS A 67 12.38 7.08 -6.35
N GLY A 68 11.50 6.85 -5.37
CA GLY A 68 10.05 6.76 -5.58
C GLY A 68 9.60 5.48 -6.29
N HIS A 69 10.41 4.42 -6.29
CA HIS A 69 10.04 3.15 -6.95
C HIS A 69 10.72 1.94 -6.27
N CYS A 70 10.35 0.73 -6.70
CA CYS A 70 10.97 -0.51 -6.26
C CYS A 70 12.43 -0.62 -6.73
N ASP A 71 13.37 -0.86 -5.82
CA ASP A 71 14.81 -0.95 -6.10
C ASP A 71 15.45 -2.12 -5.31
N LYS A 72 16.65 -2.54 -5.70
CA LYS A 72 17.40 -3.59 -4.99
C LYS A 72 17.91 -3.14 -3.64
#